data_AF-A0A841IML7-F1
#
_entry.id   AF-A0A841IML7-F1
#
_cell.length_a   1.000
_cell.length_b   1.000
_cell.length_c   1.000
_cell.angle_alpha   90.00
_cell.angle_beta   90.00
_cell.angle_gamma   90.00
#
_symmetry.space_group_name_H-M   'P 1'
#
loop_
_entity.id
_entity.type
_entity.pdbx_description
1 polymer ?
#
loop_
_entity_poly.entity_id
_entity_poly.type
_entity_poly.pdbx_seq_one_letter_code
_entity_poly.pdbx_strand_id
1 'polypeptide(L)'
;MTVPDDQRDPGLQPERTLLSWQRTLILLVAVGLLFLRGPLIPGSGAVPEAPLPVRAAVMGAVLVVAGGIALHLRRRWRRSGNGVPGAGRTPRNVGSPWTMVVLCAVVLALCAVQAATVL
;
A
#
# COMPACT_ATOMS: atom_id res chain seq x y z
N MET A 1 -20.54 -40.46 -1.56
CA MET A 1 -19.16 -40.25 -2.02
C MET A 1 -18.75 -38.86 -1.58
N THR A 2 -18.17 -38.75 -0.38
CA THR A 2 -17.71 -37.48 0.21
C THR A 2 -16.35 -37.16 -0.40
N VAL A 3 -16.29 -36.19 -1.31
CA VAL A 3 -15.01 -35.61 -1.71
C VAL A 3 -14.39 -35.02 -0.44
N PRO A 4 -13.17 -35.42 -0.06
CA PRO A 4 -12.55 -34.83 1.12
C PRO A 4 -12.33 -33.34 0.82
N ASP A 5 -12.86 -32.50 1.71
CA ASP A 5 -12.97 -31.04 1.53
C ASP A 5 -11.62 -30.31 1.76
N ASP A 6 -10.55 -31.08 1.92
CA ASP A 6 -9.16 -30.67 2.10
C ASP A 6 -8.47 -30.28 0.77
N GLN A 7 -9.12 -30.52 -0.38
CA GLN A 7 -8.65 -30.07 -1.69
C GLN A 7 -9.18 -28.67 -2.10
N ARG A 8 -9.93 -27.99 -1.23
CA ARG A 8 -10.34 -26.60 -1.42
C ARG A 8 -9.27 -25.65 -0.88
N ASP A 9 -8.45 -25.17 -1.80
CA ASP A 9 -7.53 -24.04 -1.63
C ASP A 9 -6.17 -24.38 -0.97
N PRO A 10 -5.18 -24.83 -1.76
CA PRO A 10 -3.87 -25.22 -1.26
C PRO A 10 -3.09 -24.00 -0.78
N GLY A 11 -3.32 -23.54 0.45
CA GLY A 11 -2.44 -22.62 1.17
C GLY A 11 -2.09 -21.29 0.46
N LEU A 12 -2.86 -20.84 -0.54
CA LEU A 12 -2.57 -19.64 -1.37
C LEU A 12 -2.82 -18.29 -0.65
N GLN A 13 -2.97 -18.30 0.68
CA GLN A 13 -3.18 -17.07 1.46
C GLN A 13 -2.01 -16.06 1.35
N PRO A 14 -0.72 -16.48 1.31
CA PRO A 14 0.41 -15.56 1.15
C PRO A 14 0.39 -14.82 -0.19
N GLU A 15 0.11 -15.54 -1.29
CA GLU A 15 0.07 -15.01 -2.65
C GLU A 15 -1.10 -14.03 -2.81
N ARG A 16 -2.28 -14.38 -2.28
CA ARG A 16 -3.44 -13.48 -2.26
C ARG A 16 -3.18 -12.19 -1.48
N THR A 17 -2.46 -12.30 -0.37
CA THR A 17 -2.06 -11.14 0.43
C THR A 17 -1.07 -10.27 -0.34
N LEU A 18 -0.10 -10.84 -1.05
CA LEU A 18 0.84 -10.07 -1.88
C LEU A 18 0.13 -9.31 -3.01
N LEU A 19 -0.83 -9.94 -3.67
CA LEU A 19 -1.63 -9.31 -4.73
C LEU A 19 -2.48 -8.15 -4.19
N SER A 20 -3.09 -8.31 -3.00
CA SER A 20 -3.85 -7.23 -2.37
C SER A 20 -2.94 -6.06 -1.99
N TRP A 21 -1.77 -6.32 -1.41
CA TRP A 21 -0.77 -5.28 -1.13
C TRP A 21 -0.31 -4.56 -2.40
N GLN A 22 -0.06 -5.27 -3.49
CA GLN A 22 0.31 -4.65 -4.76
C GLN A 22 -0.80 -3.71 -5.26
N ARG A 23 -2.07 -4.14 -5.20
CA ARG A 23 -3.22 -3.27 -5.54
C ARG A 23 -3.29 -2.04 -4.67
N THR A 24 -3.14 -2.18 -3.35
CA THR A 24 -3.17 -1.04 -2.41
C THR A 24 -2.06 -0.04 -2.73
N LEU A 25 -0.85 -0.50 -3.01
CA LEU A 25 0.27 0.38 -3.36
C LEU A 25 0.05 1.10 -4.70
N ILE A 26 -0.50 0.42 -5.70
CA ILE A 26 -0.84 1.04 -6.99
C ILE A 26 -1.89 2.14 -6.79
N LEU A 27 -2.95 1.85 -6.03
CA LEU A 27 -4.00 2.84 -5.73
C LEU A 27 -3.43 4.04 -4.97
N LEU A 28 -2.55 3.80 -4.00
CA LEU A 28 -1.91 4.88 -3.24
C LEU A 28 -1.09 5.80 -4.15
N VAL A 29 -0.31 5.24 -5.09
CA VAL A 29 0.43 6.03 -6.08
C VAL A 29 -0.52 6.76 -7.03
N ALA A 30 -1.58 6.11 -7.50
CA ALA A 30 -2.57 6.74 -8.37
C ALA A 30 -3.26 7.95 -7.71
N VAL A 31 -3.60 7.83 -6.42
CA VAL A 31 -4.14 8.95 -5.62
C VAL A 31 -3.11 10.06 -5.48
N GLY A 32 -1.84 9.72 -5.21
CA GLY A 32 -0.75 10.70 -5.21
C GLY A 32 -0.63 11.44 -6.54
N LEU A 33 -0.75 10.73 -7.68
CA LEU A 33 -0.69 11.33 -9.02
C LEU A 33 -1.88 12.27 -9.27
N LEU A 34 -3.06 11.89 -8.79
CA LEU A 34 -4.24 12.75 -8.87
C LEU A 34 -4.04 14.04 -8.05
N PHE A 35 -3.40 13.94 -6.87
CA PHE A 35 -3.01 15.11 -6.09
C PHE A 35 -1.98 15.99 -6.81
N LEU A 36 -1.04 15.38 -7.56
CA LEU A 36 -0.05 16.09 -8.38
C LEU A 36 -0.61 16.66 -9.70
N ARG A 37 -1.76 16.18 -10.18
CA ARG A 37 -2.43 16.74 -11.37
C ARG A 37 -2.91 18.17 -11.12
N GLY A 38 -3.58 18.40 -9.99
CA GLY A 38 -4.08 19.72 -9.61
C GLY A 38 -5.49 19.97 -10.15
N PRO A 39 -5.95 21.23 -10.19
CA PRO A 39 -7.32 21.57 -10.56
C PRO A 39 -7.66 21.06 -11.97
N LEU A 40 -8.85 20.49 -12.12
CA LEU A 40 -9.39 20.13 -13.44
C LEU A 40 -9.82 21.36 -14.24
N ILE A 41 -10.14 22.46 -13.56
CA ILE A 41 -10.63 23.71 -14.14
C ILE A 41 -9.67 24.83 -13.72
N PRO A 42 -8.81 25.30 -14.63
CA PRO A 42 -7.91 26.41 -14.34
C PRO A 42 -8.71 27.66 -13.94
N GLY A 43 -8.37 28.26 -12.80
CA GLY A 43 -8.92 29.56 -12.38
C GLY A 43 -10.32 29.54 -11.75
N SER A 44 -10.88 28.37 -11.42
CA SER A 44 -12.20 28.31 -10.77
C SER A 44 -12.22 28.92 -9.36
N GLY A 45 -11.05 29.13 -8.72
CA GLY A 45 -10.91 29.78 -7.40
C GLY A 45 -11.70 29.13 -6.27
N ALA A 46 -12.41 28.03 -6.54
CA ALA A 46 -13.41 27.45 -5.67
C ALA A 46 -12.78 26.59 -4.56
N VAL A 47 -11.51 26.19 -4.73
CA VAL A 47 -10.76 25.40 -3.76
C VAL A 47 -9.36 26.00 -3.63
N PRO A 48 -8.88 26.30 -2.40
CA PRO A 48 -7.49 26.68 -2.18
C PRO A 48 -6.55 25.60 -2.72
N GLU A 49 -5.58 26.00 -3.54
CA GLU A 49 -4.60 25.08 -4.12
C GLU A 49 -3.32 25.07 -3.30
N ALA A 50 -2.90 23.88 -2.89
CA ALA A 50 -1.58 23.70 -2.33
C ALA A 50 -0.50 24.11 -3.36
N PRO A 51 0.55 24.84 -2.95
CA PRO A 51 1.67 25.17 -3.82
C PRO A 51 2.29 23.91 -4.45
N LEU A 52 2.74 24.02 -5.72
CA LEU A 52 3.45 22.95 -6.41
C LEU A 52 4.56 22.26 -5.57
N PRO A 53 5.42 22.96 -4.80
CA PRO A 53 6.43 22.30 -3.98
C PRO A 53 5.82 21.40 -2.88
N VAL A 54 4.70 21.80 -2.29
CA VAL A 54 4.01 20.99 -1.27
C VAL A 54 3.46 19.72 -1.91
N ARG A 55 2.86 19.84 -3.09
CA ARG A 55 2.28 18.71 -3.83
C ARG A 55 3.34 17.72 -4.29
N ALA A 56 4.49 18.23 -4.75
CA ALA A 56 5.65 17.42 -5.10
C ALA A 56 6.25 16.72 -3.87
N ALA A 57 6.35 17.40 -2.72
CA ALA A 57 6.83 16.80 -1.47
C ALA A 57 5.92 15.66 -0.98
N VAL A 58 4.60 15.87 -1.03
CA VAL A 58 3.59 14.86 -0.70
C VAL A 58 3.72 13.64 -1.62
N MET A 59 3.82 13.85 -2.93
CA MET A 59 4.08 12.77 -3.88
C MET A 59 5.37 12.01 -3.55
N GLY A 60 6.46 12.73 -3.27
CA GLY A 60 7.74 12.13 -2.89
C GLY A 60 7.60 11.23 -1.66
N ALA A 61 6.91 11.70 -0.62
CA ALA A 61 6.63 10.91 0.58
C ALA A 61 5.83 9.65 0.27
N VAL A 62 4.78 9.75 -0.56
CA VAL A 62 3.97 8.61 -1.01
C VAL A 62 4.83 7.56 -1.72
N LEU A 63 5.71 7.99 -2.64
CA LEU A 63 6.59 7.09 -3.38
C LEU A 63 7.61 6.40 -2.48
N VAL A 64 8.21 7.15 -1.53
CA VAL A 64 9.16 6.59 -0.56
C VAL A 64 8.50 5.51 0.30
N VAL A 65 7.30 5.79 0.82
CA VAL A 65 6.56 4.83 1.65
C VAL A 65 6.14 3.61 0.82
N ALA A 66 5.53 3.83 -0.34
CA ALA A 66 5.06 2.74 -1.19
C ALA A 66 6.21 1.84 -1.66
N GLY A 67 7.33 2.45 -2.05
CA GLY A 67 8.55 1.75 -2.43
C GLY A 67 9.17 0.98 -1.26
N GLY A 68 9.21 1.58 -0.06
CA GLY A 68 9.68 0.93 1.16
C GLY A 68 8.86 -0.30 1.52
N ILE A 69 7.53 -0.19 1.48
CA ILE A 69 6.61 -1.31 1.71
C ILE A 69 6.79 -2.39 0.64
N ALA A 70 6.82 -2.02 -0.65
CA ALA A 70 7.02 -2.96 -1.75
C ALA A 70 8.35 -3.72 -1.61
N LEU A 71 9.44 -3.02 -1.27
CA LEU A 71 10.76 -3.63 -1.07
C LEU A 71 10.77 -4.54 0.15
N HIS A 72 10.13 -4.13 1.25
CA HIS A 72 10.01 -4.96 2.46
C HIS A 72 9.27 -6.27 2.16
N LEU A 73 8.12 -6.19 1.49
CA LEU A 73 7.33 -7.36 1.08
C LEU A 73 8.12 -8.26 0.12
N ARG A 74 8.77 -7.68 -0.90
CA ARG A 74 9.61 -8.43 -1.86
C ARG A 74 10.79 -9.13 -1.18
N ARG A 75 11.50 -8.44 -0.29
CA ARG A 75 12.63 -9.01 0.47
C ARG A 75 12.15 -10.14 1.38
N ARG A 76 11.03 -9.95 2.07
CA ARG A 76 10.44 -10.96 2.96
C ARG A 76 9.98 -12.19 2.18
N TRP A 77 9.29 -11.98 1.06
CA TRP A 77 8.84 -13.08 0.19
C TRP A 77 10.01 -13.89 -0.37
N ARG A 78 11.06 -13.22 -0.88
CA ARG A 78 12.30 -13.89 -1.34
C ARG A 78 13.00 -14.68 -0.23
N ARG A 79 13.03 -14.18 1.01
CA ARG A 79 13.59 -14.92 2.14
C ARG A 79 12.73 -16.10 2.57
N SER A 80 11.41 -15.98 2.51
CA SER A 80 10.48 -17.07 2.82
C SER A 80 10.46 -18.15 1.73
N GLY A 81 10.77 -17.83 0.48
CA GLY A 81 10.91 -18.79 -0.62
C GLY A 81 12.08 -19.77 -0.49
N ASN A 82 13.04 -19.51 0.42
CA ASN A 82 14.19 -20.40 0.69
C ASN A 82 14.01 -21.24 1.97
N GLY A 83 12.83 -21.24 2.59
CA GLY A 83 12.57 -21.91 3.87
C GLY A 83 11.86 -23.26 3.73
N VAL A 84 12.66 -24.33 3.65
CA VAL A 84 12.39 -25.75 4.02
C VAL A 84 10.90 -26.16 4.15
N PRO A 85 10.36 -27.00 3.25
CA PRO A 85 9.08 -27.66 3.46
C PRO A 85 9.20 -28.62 4.66
N GLY A 86 8.52 -28.33 5.78
CA GLY A 86 8.42 -29.26 6.91
C GLY A 86 8.51 -28.67 8.32
N ALA A 87 8.91 -27.40 8.50
CA ALA A 87 8.82 -26.77 9.81
C ALA A 87 7.39 -26.25 10.03
N GLY A 88 6.60 -26.92 10.87
CA GLY A 88 5.19 -26.64 11.19
C GLY A 88 4.89 -25.28 11.85
N ARG A 89 5.58 -24.21 11.46
CA ARG A 89 5.25 -22.83 11.80
C ARG A 89 4.27 -22.32 10.75
N THR A 90 3.00 -22.32 11.15
CA THR A 90 1.87 -21.59 10.52
C THR A 90 2.33 -20.47 9.59
N PRO A 91 1.91 -20.40 8.32
CA PRO A 91 2.32 -19.35 7.40
C PRO A 91 1.93 -17.99 7.98
N ARG A 92 2.90 -17.31 8.58
CA ARG A 92 2.67 -16.05 9.30
C ARG A 92 2.39 -15.00 8.24
N ASN A 93 1.20 -14.41 8.30
CA ASN A 93 0.72 -13.26 7.54
C ASN A 93 1.88 -12.44 6.94
N VAL A 94 1.94 -12.38 5.61
CA VAL A 94 3.04 -11.73 4.88
C VAL A 94 3.09 -10.23 5.19
N GLY A 95 1.95 -9.65 5.57
CA GLY A 95 1.89 -8.33 6.18
C GLY A 95 2.36 -8.38 7.63
N SER A 96 3.57 -7.88 7.89
CA SER A 96 3.96 -7.52 9.26
C SER A 96 2.92 -6.53 9.82
N PRO A 97 2.42 -6.67 11.06
CA PRO A 97 1.46 -5.72 11.64
C PRO A 97 1.98 -4.28 11.59
N TRP A 98 3.30 -4.10 11.70
CA TRP A 98 3.97 -2.81 11.53
C TRP A 98 3.77 -2.17 10.15
N THR A 99 3.72 -2.95 9.07
CA THR A 99 3.47 -2.42 7.73
C THR A 99 2.09 -1.78 7.64
N MET A 100 1.09 -2.39 8.29
CA MET A 100 -0.26 -1.86 8.36
C MET A 100 -0.31 -0.55 9.15
N VAL A 101 0.37 -0.50 10.31
CA VAL A 101 0.46 0.70 11.14
C VAL A 101 1.12 1.84 10.37
N VAL A 102 2.24 1.59 9.69
CA VAL A 102 2.95 2.58 8.87
C VAL A 102 2.06 3.08 7.73
N LEU A 103 1.37 2.17 7.03
CA LEU A 103 0.45 2.56 5.95
C LEU A 103 -0.69 3.45 6.50
N CYS A 104 -1.35 3.04 7.58
CA CYS A 104 -2.42 3.82 8.20
C CYS A 104 -1.93 5.20 8.66
N ALA A 105 -0.75 5.27 9.32
CA ALA A 105 -0.17 6.53 9.76
C ALA A 105 0.13 7.47 8.58
N VAL A 106 0.66 6.93 7.47
CA VAL A 106 0.93 7.71 6.26
C VAL A 106 -0.36 8.20 5.61
N VAL A 107 -1.38 7.35 5.50
CA VAL A 107 -2.69 7.75 4.97
C VAL A 107 -3.33 8.84 5.84
N LEU A 108 -3.27 8.71 7.16
CA LEU A 108 -3.77 9.73 8.09
C LEU A 108 -3.02 11.06 7.95
N ALA A 109 -1.68 11.01 7.83
CA ALA A 109 -0.87 12.20 7.61
C ALA A 109 -1.21 12.88 6.27
N LEU A 110 -1.42 12.09 5.21
CA LEU A 110 -1.85 12.59 3.91
C LEU A 110 -3.22 13.26 3.98
N CYS A 111 -4.19 12.62 4.65
CA CYS A 111 -5.51 13.20 4.87
C CYS A 111 -5.45 14.50 5.66
N ALA A 112 -4.62 14.58 6.71
CA ALA A 112 -4.44 15.78 7.50
C ALA A 112 -3.81 16.93 6.70
N VAL A 113 -2.76 16.64 5.93
CA VAL A 113 -2.14 17.62 5.02
C VAL A 113 -3.15 18.09 3.99
N GLN A 114 -3.91 17.18 3.40
CA GLN A 114 -4.92 17.53 2.39
C GLN A 114 -6.04 18.39 2.98
N ALA A 115 -6.55 18.04 4.18
CA ALA A 115 -7.53 18.86 4.88
C ALA A 115 -6.97 20.26 5.19
N ALA A 116 -5.73 20.36 5.68
CA ALA A 116 -5.08 21.64 5.96
C ALA A 116 -4.77 22.48 4.71
N THR A 117 -4.66 21.85 3.53
CA THR A 117 -4.49 22.58 2.26
C THR A 117 -5.80 23.06 1.64
N VAL A 118 -6.94 22.53 2.08
CA VAL A 118 -8.27 22.82 1.53
C VAL A 118 -9.09 23.72 2.47
N LEU A 119 -8.84 23.67 3.79
CA LEU A 119 -9.35 24.63 4.78
C LEU A 119 -8.62 25.97 4.71
#